data_AF-A0A9E2Z3I4-F1
#
_entry.id   AF-A0A9E2Z3I4-F1
#
_cell.length_a   1.000
_cell.length_b   1.000
_cell.length_c   1.000
_cell.angle_alpha   90.00
_cell.angle_beta   90.00
_cell.angle_gamma   90.00
#
_symmetry.space_group_name_H-M   'P 1'
#
loop_
_entity.id
_entity.type
_entity.pdbx_description
1 polymer ?
#
loop_
_entity_poly.entity_id
_entity_poly.type
_entity_poly.pdbx_seq_one_letter_code
_entity_poly.pdbx_strand_id
1 'polypeptide(L)' 'MTENLDETDWVILAELQREGRLSFTELGRRVSLGTSATTERVRRLEAAGVITG' A
#
# COMPACT_ATOMS: atom_id res chain seq x y z
N MET A 1 -15.93 1.08 10.78
CA MET A 1 -14.99 2.00 11.45
C MET A 1 -13.93 2.31 10.41
N THR A 2 -13.94 3.51 9.85
CA THR A 2 -12.97 3.88 8.81
C THR A 2 -11.61 3.96 9.47
N GLU A 3 -10.70 3.05 9.15
CA GLU A 3 -9.31 3.21 9.55
C GLU A 3 -8.81 4.55 9.02
N ASN A 4 -8.11 5.30 9.87
CA ASN A 4 -7.57 6.60 9.48
C ASN A 4 -6.33 6.36 8.63
N LEU A 5 -6.54 6.21 7.31
CA LEU A 5 -5.49 6.05 6.32
C LEU A 5 -4.62 7.29 6.30
N ASP A 6 -3.30 7.09 6.45
CA ASP A 6 -2.36 8.20 6.32
C ASP A 6 -2.04 8.48 4.84
N GLU A 7 -1.32 9.57 4.59
CA GLU A 7 -0.96 10.00 3.24
C GLU A 7 -0.24 8.89 2.46
N THR A 8 0.65 8.15 3.11
CA THR A 8 1.39 7.06 2.46
C THR A 8 0.48 5.91 2.05
N ASP A 9 -0.53 5.57 2.86
CA ASP A 9 -1.52 4.57 2.50
C ASP A 9 -2.30 4.99 1.26
N TRP A 10 -2.66 6.28 1.13
CA TRP A 10 -3.30 6.80 -0.07
C TRP A 10 -2.41 6.70 -1.31
N VAL A 11 -1.11 7.00 -1.18
CA VAL A 11 -0.16 6.85 -2.30
C VAL A 11 0.00 5.38 -2.68
N ILE A 12 0.07 4.47 -1.71
CA ILE A 12 0.12 3.01 -1.95
C ILE A 12 -1.11 2.58 -2.75
N LEU A 13 -2.31 2.99 -2.34
CA LEU A 13 -3.54 2.66 -3.04
C LEU A 13 -3.55 3.23 -4.46
N ALA A 14 -3.10 4.47 -4.65
CA ALA A 14 -3.02 5.10 -5.97
C ALA A 14 -2.06 4.33 -6.91
N GLU A 15 -0.88 3.94 -6.43
CA GLU A 15 0.07 3.17 -7.24
C GLU A 15 -0.43 1.75 -7.53
N LEU A 16 -1.06 1.08 -6.57
CA LEU A 16 -1.66 -0.25 -6.78
C LEU A 16 -2.86 -0.22 -7.74
N GLN A 17 -3.70 0.81 -7.67
CA GLN A 17 -4.79 1.02 -8.62
C GLN A 17 -4.28 1.31 -10.03
N ARG A 18 -3.18 2.05 -10.14
CA ARG A 18 -2.55 2.36 -11.42
C ARG A 18 -1.85 1.14 -12.01
N GLU A 19 -1.17 0.36 -11.18
CA GLU A 19 -0.36 -0.78 -11.61
C GLU A 19 -0.25 -1.86 -10.51
N GLY A 20 -1.28 -2.70 -10.37
CA GLY A 20 -1.33 -3.75 -9.34
C GLY A 20 -0.33 -4.91 -9.52
N ARG A 21 0.47 -4.91 -10.60
CA ARG A 21 1.51 -5.93 -10.86
C ARG A 21 2.89 -5.54 -10.31
N LEU A 22 3.00 -4.39 -9.64
CA LEU A 22 4.24 -3.96 -9.02
C LEU A 22 4.68 -4.93 -7.93
N SER A 23 5.98 -5.20 -7.88
CA SER A 23 6.58 -5.83 -6.71
C SER A 23 6.55 -4.86 -5.52
N PHE A 24 6.49 -5.37 -4.29
CA PHE A 24 6.57 -4.53 -3.08
C PHE A 24 7.84 -3.70 -3.00
N THR A 25 8.94 -4.18 -3.59
CA THR A 25 10.19 -3.41 -3.68
C THR A 25 10.04 -2.18 -4.57
N GLU A 26 9.39 -2.32 -5.71
CA GLU A 26 9.16 -1.20 -6.63
C GLU A 26 8.12 -0.22 -6.07
N LEU A 27 7.04 -0.76 -5.48
CA LEU A 27 6.05 0.05 -4.78
C LEU A 27 6.69 0.88 -3.66
N GLY A 28 7.56 0.27 -2.84
CA GLY A 28 8.29 0.96 -1.79
C GLY A 28 9.14 2.11 -2.31
N ARG A 29 9.85 1.91 -3.43
CA ARG A 29 10.61 2.99 -4.08
C ARG A 29 9.72 4.15 -4.50
N ARG A 30 8.53 3.89 -5.03
CA ARG A 30 7.58 4.93 -5.47
C ARG A 30 6.97 5.70 -4.31
N VAL A 31 6.71 5.04 -3.18
CA VAL A 31 6.12 5.66 -1.99
C VAL A 31 7.17 6.13 -0.96
N SER A 32 8.45 6.13 -1.33
CA SER A 32 9.59 6.49 -0.45
C SER A 32 9.66 5.68 0.86
N LEU A 33 9.29 4.40 0.79
CA LEU A 33 9.37 3.44 1.90
C LEU A 33 10.33 2.28 1.59
N GLY A 34 10.87 1.66 2.63
CA GLY A 34 11.53 0.36 2.50
C GLY A 34 10.54 -0.76 2.14
N THR A 35 11.03 -1.83 1.53
CA THR A 35 10.20 -2.99 1.13
C THR A 35 9.43 -3.57 2.31
N SER A 36 10.07 -3.74 3.48
CA SER A 36 9.40 -4.28 4.68
C SER A 36 8.26 -3.38 5.16
N ALA A 37 8.48 -2.06 5.24
CA ALA A 37 7.44 -1.11 5.63
C ALA A 37 6.27 -1.14 4.65
N THR A 38 6.55 -1.18 3.35
CA THR A 38 5.54 -1.25 2.29
C THR A 38 4.68 -2.50 2.40
N THR A 39 5.29 -3.67 2.61
CA THR A 39 4.57 -4.94 2.78
C THR A 39 3.64 -4.88 4.00
N GLU A 40 4.11 -4.37 5.14
CA GLU A 40 3.27 -4.23 6.34
C GLU A 40 2.09 -3.29 6.12
N ARG A 41 2.31 -2.17 5.41
CA ARG A 41 1.25 -1.24 5.03
C ARG A 41 0.19 -1.93 4.16
N VAL A 42 0.60 -2.63 3.11
CA VAL A 42 -0.33 -3.36 2.22
C VAL A 42 -1.09 -4.43 3.01
N ARG A 43 -0.41 -5.24 3.83
CA ARG A 43 -1.06 -6.26 4.67
C ARG A 43 -2.10 -5.66 5.61
N ARG A 44 -1.82 -4.51 6.22
CA ARG A 44 -2.79 -3.79 7.07
C ARG A 44 -4.01 -3.35 6.26
N LEU A 45 -3.80 -2.78 5.08
CA LEU A 45 -4.89 -2.36 4.18
C LEU A 45 -5.74 -3.55 3.71
N GLU A 46 -5.13 -4.71 3.46
CA GLU A 46 -5.85 -5.96 3.17
C GLU A 46 -6.65 -6.46 4.38
N ALA A 47 -6.02 -6.51 5.57
CA ALA A 47 -6.69 -6.95 6.79
C ALA A 47 -7.86 -6.05 7.19
N ALA A 48 -7.78 -4.76 6.85
CA ALA A 48 -8.84 -3.78 7.03
C ALA A 48 -9.96 -3.86 5.97
N GLY A 49 -9.77 -4.68 4.93
CA GLY A 49 -10.69 -4.80 3.80
C GLY A 49 -10.68 -3.61 2.84
N VAL A 50 -9.67 -2.74 2.93
CA VAL A 50 -9.47 -1.62 2.00
C VAL A 50 -8.91 -2.13 0.67
N ILE A 51 -7.99 -3.09 0.72
CA ILE A 51 -7.52 -3.86 -0.44
C ILE A 51 -8.21 -5.22 -0.40
N THR A 52 -8.83 -5.61 -1.51
CA THR A 52 -9.56 -6.87 -1.65
C THR A 52 -9.01 -7.74 -2.79
N GLY A 53 -7.76 -7.49 -3.20
CA GLY A 53 -7.09 -8.12 -4.34
C GLY A 53 -6.85 -9.60 -4.16
#